data_AF-A0A7X9B8L0-F1
#
_entry.id   AF-A0A7X9B8L0-F1
#
_cell.length_a   1.000
_cell.length_b   1.000
_cell.length_c   1.000
_cell.angle_alpha   90.00
_cell.angle_beta   90.00
_cell.angle_gamma   90.00
#
_symmetry.space_group_name_H-M   'P 1'
#
loop_
_entity.id
_entity.type
_entity.pdbx_description
1 polymer ?
#
loop_
_entity_poly.entity_id
_entity_poly.type
_entity_poly.pdbx_seq_one_letter_code
_entity_poly.pdbx_strand_id
1 'polypeptide(L)'
;MARKPRFEYPGGVYHLIQRGNNREYIFREREDKEYILELIKEYREIMDFELYGYVIMGNHYHLIVRISETPLKDIMHRINNTFSRYYNRKYKRSGHVFENRYKGILVIDDKYLLSLLRYVHQNPVNANICEKIVEYIWSSDKCYRKNNNEGKVDIDFMLNIFSENRIDAIKAYMDFMDENKKEDISAFEQVDIIGKVNTVMLDKYLKKEKKSLDQILRDVTLEEKIFSEIKAGCRKRYLSCYKKEFVEQAIKTNYTMKEIGENISISDAAVFKMLNKDSLS
;
A
#
# COMPACT_ATOMS: atom_id res chain seq x y z
N MET A 1 -20.97 -19.96 13.97
CA MET A 1 -21.04 -18.56 14.45
C MET A 1 -21.38 -17.64 13.30
N ALA A 2 -22.23 -16.63 13.54
CA ALA A 2 -22.42 -15.54 12.60
C ALA A 2 -21.08 -14.81 12.40
N ARG A 3 -20.66 -14.68 11.14
CA ARG A 3 -19.38 -14.04 10.78
C ARG A 3 -19.59 -12.53 10.73
N LYS A 4 -18.60 -11.76 11.18
CA LYS A 4 -18.62 -10.29 11.11
C LYS A 4 -18.84 -9.83 9.65
N PRO A 5 -19.68 -8.79 9.41
CA PRO A 5 -19.86 -8.21 8.09
C PRO A 5 -18.54 -7.63 7.56
N ARG A 6 -18.36 -7.70 6.24
CA ARG A 6 -17.22 -7.10 5.52
C ARG A 6 -17.67 -5.73 5.03
N PHE A 7 -16.97 -4.68 5.43
CA PHE A 7 -17.20 -3.34 4.89
C PHE A 7 -16.26 -3.15 3.71
N GLU A 8 -16.85 -2.90 2.55
CA GLU A 8 -16.15 -2.67 1.29
C GLU A 8 -16.62 -1.30 0.77
N TYR A 9 -15.66 -0.47 0.39
CA TYR A 9 -15.84 0.88 -0.13
C TYR A 9 -15.59 0.87 -1.64
N PRO A 10 -16.57 1.32 -2.46
CA PRO A 10 -16.34 1.59 -3.87
C PRO A 10 -15.15 2.52 -4.09
N GLY A 11 -14.35 2.24 -5.11
CA GLY A 11 -13.09 2.94 -5.40
C GLY A 11 -11.93 2.58 -4.46
N GLY A 12 -12.16 1.78 -3.42
CA GLY A 12 -11.15 1.39 -2.45
C GLY A 12 -10.14 0.38 -3.00
N VAL A 13 -8.90 0.47 -2.51
CA VAL A 13 -7.81 -0.44 -2.86
C VAL A 13 -7.62 -1.47 -1.75
N TYR A 14 -7.45 -2.74 -2.12
CA TYR A 14 -7.36 -3.86 -1.19
C TYR A 14 -6.17 -4.76 -1.48
N HIS A 15 -5.44 -5.12 -0.42
CA HIS A 15 -4.54 -6.26 -0.43
C HIS A 15 -5.33 -7.55 -0.20
N LEU A 16 -5.35 -8.41 -1.20
CA LEU A 16 -5.98 -9.70 -1.16
C LEU A 16 -4.96 -10.81 -0.95
N ILE A 17 -5.27 -11.75 -0.05
CA ILE A 17 -4.49 -12.98 0.16
C ILE A 17 -5.45 -14.16 0.13
N GLN A 18 -5.12 -15.18 -0.65
CA GLN A 18 -5.87 -16.43 -0.67
C GLN A 18 -4.95 -17.64 -0.72
N ARG A 19 -5.23 -18.62 0.13
CA ARG A 19 -4.35 -19.76 0.44
C ARG A 19 -5.04 -21.09 0.26
N GLY A 20 -4.31 -22.06 -0.26
CA GLY A 20 -4.71 -23.45 -0.39
C GLY A 20 -5.04 -24.08 0.95
N ASN A 21 -6.03 -24.96 0.96
CA ASN A 21 -6.44 -25.70 2.15
C ASN A 21 -5.26 -26.49 2.71
N ASN A 22 -5.11 -26.51 4.04
CA ASN A 22 -3.95 -27.11 4.72
C ASN A 22 -2.58 -26.60 4.24
N ARG A 23 -2.52 -25.39 3.66
CA ARG A 23 -1.31 -24.82 3.02
C ARG A 23 -0.75 -25.68 1.89
N GLU A 24 -1.56 -26.54 1.30
CA GLU A 24 -1.16 -27.39 0.19
C GLU A 24 -0.78 -26.59 -1.05
N TYR A 25 0.15 -27.13 -1.84
CA TYR A 25 0.47 -26.61 -3.16
C TYR A 25 -0.70 -26.85 -4.11
N ILE A 26 -1.50 -25.80 -4.33
CA ILE A 26 -2.65 -25.77 -5.24
C ILE A 26 -2.30 -25.24 -6.64
N PHE A 27 -1.10 -24.67 -6.80
CA PHE A 27 -0.51 -24.29 -8.07
C PHE A 27 0.65 -25.26 -8.37
N ARG A 28 0.30 -26.50 -8.72
CA ARG A 28 1.25 -27.61 -8.85
C ARG A 28 2.03 -27.53 -10.16
N GLU A 29 1.32 -27.15 -11.21
CA GLU A 29 1.86 -27.06 -12.55
C GLU A 29 1.80 -25.61 -13.06
N ARG A 30 2.54 -25.33 -14.12
CA ARG A 30 2.59 -24.02 -14.77
C ARG A 30 1.19 -23.58 -15.21
N GLU A 31 0.44 -24.51 -15.77
CA GLU A 31 -0.91 -24.35 -16.29
C GLU A 31 -1.89 -23.92 -15.21
N ASP A 32 -1.68 -24.31 -13.95
CA ASP A 32 -2.54 -23.87 -12.84
C ASP A 32 -2.36 -22.37 -12.58
N LYS A 33 -1.12 -21.88 -12.65
CA LYS A 33 -0.80 -20.45 -12.47
C LYS A 33 -1.25 -19.63 -13.66
N GLU A 34 -1.11 -20.16 -14.87
CA GLU A 34 -1.65 -19.52 -16.08
C GLU A 34 -3.17 -19.42 -16.01
N TYR A 35 -3.84 -20.49 -15.59
CA TYR A 35 -5.29 -20.53 -15.52
C TYR A 35 -5.85 -19.53 -14.49
N ILE A 36 -5.27 -19.41 -13.30
CA ILE A 36 -5.74 -18.41 -12.32
C ILE A 36 -5.50 -16.98 -12.83
N LEU A 37 -4.39 -16.72 -13.53
CA LEU A 37 -4.12 -15.40 -14.10
C LEU A 37 -5.11 -15.05 -15.21
N GLU A 38 -5.47 -16.01 -16.06
CA GLU A 38 -6.48 -15.80 -17.10
C GLU A 38 -7.86 -15.56 -16.48
N LEU A 39 -8.24 -16.30 -15.43
CA LEU A 39 -9.49 -16.03 -14.70
C LEU A 39 -9.51 -14.64 -14.08
N ILE A 40 -8.41 -14.19 -13.47
CA ILE A 40 -8.32 -12.84 -12.90
C ILE A 40 -8.52 -11.80 -14.00
N LYS A 41 -7.85 -11.97 -15.15
CA LYS A 41 -7.98 -11.09 -16.30
C LYS A 41 -9.41 -11.06 -16.87
N GLU A 42 -10.02 -12.23 -17.07
CA GLU A 42 -11.40 -12.35 -17.56
C GLU A 42 -12.39 -11.64 -16.62
N TYR A 43 -12.32 -11.92 -15.32
CA TYR A 43 -13.23 -11.29 -14.36
C TYR A 43 -12.93 -9.81 -14.13
N ARG A 44 -11.69 -9.35 -14.40
CA ARG A 44 -11.36 -7.92 -14.42
C ARG A 44 -12.20 -7.16 -15.42
N GLU A 45 -12.31 -7.70 -16.63
CA GLU A 45 -13.10 -7.12 -17.71
C GLU A 45 -14.61 -7.22 -17.44
N ILE A 46 -15.08 -8.37 -16.90
CA ILE A 46 -16.51 -8.60 -16.64
C ILE A 46 -17.04 -7.79 -15.45
N MET A 47 -16.22 -7.61 -14.41
CA MET A 47 -16.67 -7.09 -13.11
C MET A 47 -16.14 -5.70 -12.79
N ASP A 48 -15.40 -5.10 -13.71
CA ASP A 48 -14.86 -3.74 -13.63
C ASP A 48 -14.08 -3.48 -12.33
N PHE A 49 -12.87 -4.03 -12.27
CA PHE A 49 -11.91 -3.73 -11.21
C PHE A 49 -10.52 -3.50 -11.81
N GLU A 50 -9.64 -2.80 -11.10
CA GLU A 50 -8.25 -2.60 -11.52
C GLU A 50 -7.34 -3.55 -10.71
N LEU A 51 -6.37 -4.17 -11.37
CA LEU A 51 -5.36 -5.00 -10.72
C LEU A 51 -4.02 -4.27 -10.73
N TYR A 52 -3.59 -3.74 -9.61
CA TYR A 52 -2.31 -3.03 -9.51
C TYR A 52 -1.12 -3.96 -9.32
N GLY A 53 -1.30 -5.14 -8.73
CA GLY A 53 -0.17 -6.05 -8.54
C GLY A 53 -0.59 -7.46 -8.18
N TYR A 54 0.26 -8.42 -8.54
CA TYR A 54 0.05 -9.81 -8.14
C TYR A 54 1.37 -10.56 -7.93
N VAL A 55 1.27 -11.62 -7.11
CA VAL A 55 2.20 -12.74 -7.13
C VAL A 55 1.43 -14.04 -6.92
N ILE A 56 1.70 -15.05 -7.75
CA ILE A 56 1.14 -16.39 -7.62
C ILE A 56 2.23 -17.31 -7.07
N MET A 57 2.09 -17.72 -5.81
CA MET A 57 3.00 -18.63 -5.13
C MET A 57 2.58 -20.09 -5.38
N GLY A 58 3.23 -21.07 -4.76
CA GLY A 58 2.86 -22.47 -4.93
C GLY A 58 1.57 -22.87 -4.20
N ASN A 59 1.32 -22.29 -3.03
CA ASN A 59 0.19 -22.62 -2.14
C ASN A 59 -0.73 -21.44 -1.84
N HIS A 60 -0.46 -20.25 -2.38
CA HIS A 60 -1.28 -19.06 -2.17
C HIS A 60 -1.00 -18.03 -3.27
N TYR A 61 -1.77 -16.93 -3.27
CA TYR A 61 -1.49 -15.77 -4.10
C TYR A 61 -1.81 -14.49 -3.36
N HIS A 62 -1.16 -13.40 -3.78
CA HIS A 62 -1.46 -12.04 -3.33
C HIS A 62 -1.91 -11.20 -4.52
N LEU A 63 -2.95 -10.39 -4.35
CA LEU A 63 -3.40 -9.40 -5.33
C LEU A 63 -3.51 -8.03 -4.67
N ILE A 64 -3.30 -6.97 -5.44
CA ILE A 64 -3.61 -5.58 -5.07
C ILE A 64 -4.69 -5.13 -6.05
N VAL A 65 -5.90 -4.96 -5.55
CA VAL A 65 -7.09 -4.72 -6.39
C VAL A 65 -7.76 -3.42 -5.95
N ARG A 66 -8.08 -2.56 -6.91
CA ARG A 66 -9.05 -1.49 -6.71
C ARG A 66 -10.39 -1.91 -7.27
N ILE A 67 -11.44 -1.81 -6.47
CA ILE A 67 -12.81 -2.10 -6.94
C ILE A 67 -13.51 -0.84 -7.39
N SER A 68 -14.35 -0.97 -8.42
CA SER A 68 -15.37 0.03 -8.75
C SER A 68 -16.61 -0.22 -7.88
N GLU A 69 -17.76 -0.51 -8.49
CA GLU A 69 -19.02 -0.79 -7.78
C GLU A 69 -19.16 -2.25 -7.34
N THR A 70 -18.48 -3.18 -8.02
CA THR A 70 -18.64 -4.60 -7.74
C THR A 70 -17.94 -4.98 -6.44
N PRO A 71 -18.66 -5.56 -5.46
CA PRO A 71 -18.06 -5.95 -4.19
C PRO A 71 -16.95 -7.00 -4.36
N LEU A 72 -15.90 -6.87 -3.57
CA LEU A 72 -14.75 -7.78 -3.52
C LEU A 72 -15.19 -9.21 -3.21
N LYS A 73 -16.25 -9.37 -2.39
CA LYS A 73 -16.82 -10.69 -2.09
C LYS A 73 -17.30 -11.42 -3.34
N ASP A 74 -17.84 -10.70 -4.32
CA ASP A 74 -18.46 -11.29 -5.51
C ASP A 74 -17.37 -11.61 -6.54
N ILE A 75 -16.40 -10.71 -6.71
CA ILE A 75 -15.19 -10.92 -7.52
C ILE A 75 -14.46 -12.19 -7.06
N MET A 76 -14.12 -12.23 -5.77
CA MET A 76 -13.33 -13.33 -5.23
C MET A 76 -14.14 -14.63 -5.11
N HIS A 77 -15.46 -14.56 -4.99
CA HIS A 77 -16.29 -15.75 -5.04
C HIS A 77 -16.23 -16.39 -6.43
N ARG A 78 -16.38 -15.60 -7.51
CA ARG A 78 -16.32 -16.11 -8.88
C ARG A 78 -14.95 -16.70 -9.22
N ILE A 79 -13.88 -15.94 -9.01
CA ILE A 79 -12.50 -16.38 -9.30
C ILE A 79 -12.19 -17.69 -8.55
N ASN A 80 -12.39 -17.72 -7.23
CA ASN A 80 -12.02 -18.88 -6.43
C ASN A 80 -12.90 -20.10 -6.67
N ASN A 81 -14.20 -19.92 -6.93
CA ASN A 81 -15.10 -21.03 -7.21
C ASN A 81 -14.77 -21.66 -8.57
N THR A 82 -14.55 -20.84 -9.60
CA THR A 82 -14.17 -21.33 -10.94
C THR A 82 -12.83 -22.08 -10.89
N PHE A 83 -11.82 -21.51 -10.21
CA PHE A 83 -10.54 -22.20 -10.02
C PHE A 83 -10.67 -23.50 -9.23
N SER A 84 -11.47 -23.52 -8.15
CA SER A 84 -11.65 -24.72 -7.32
C SER A 84 -12.28 -25.87 -8.12
N ARG A 85 -13.24 -25.55 -9.00
CA ARG A 85 -13.87 -26.53 -9.89
C ARG A 85 -12.88 -27.08 -10.91
N TYR A 86 -12.09 -26.21 -11.54
CA TYR A 86 -11.00 -26.60 -12.43
C TYR A 86 -10.01 -27.55 -11.73
N TYR A 87 -9.50 -27.14 -10.57
CA TYR A 87 -8.48 -27.88 -9.83
C TYR A 87 -8.99 -29.25 -9.40
N ASN A 88 -10.20 -29.32 -8.83
CA ASN A 88 -10.80 -30.60 -8.42
C ASN A 88 -11.03 -31.54 -9.61
N ARG A 89 -11.46 -31.02 -10.76
CA ARG A 89 -11.61 -31.81 -11.98
C ARG A 89 -10.27 -32.31 -12.52
N LYS A 90 -9.27 -31.43 -12.62
CA LYS A 90 -7.93 -31.75 -13.14
C LYS A 90 -7.23 -32.82 -12.29
N TYR A 91 -7.25 -32.64 -10.98
CA TYR A 91 -6.54 -33.52 -10.04
C TYR A 91 -7.40 -34.63 -9.43
N LYS A 92 -8.61 -34.84 -9.93
CA LYS A 92 -9.58 -35.86 -9.44
C LYS A 92 -9.78 -35.78 -7.91
N ARG A 93 -9.88 -34.56 -7.39
CA ARG A 93 -10.08 -34.28 -5.96
C ARG A 93 -11.51 -33.88 -5.67
N SER A 94 -11.88 -33.98 -4.41
CA SER A 94 -13.11 -33.45 -3.84
C SER A 94 -12.78 -32.59 -2.61
N GLY A 95 -13.75 -31.76 -2.19
CA GLY A 95 -13.60 -30.89 -1.03
C GLY A 95 -13.04 -29.49 -1.35
N HIS A 96 -12.65 -28.79 -0.29
CA HIS A 96 -12.19 -27.41 -0.36
C HIS A 96 -10.76 -27.31 -0.88
N VAL A 97 -10.57 -26.55 -1.97
CA VAL A 97 -9.26 -26.23 -2.54
C VAL A 97 -8.57 -25.13 -1.74
N PHE A 98 -9.34 -24.13 -1.27
CA PHE A 98 -8.85 -23.04 -0.44
C PHE A 98 -9.25 -23.24 1.03
N GLU A 99 -8.38 -22.81 1.95
CA GLU A 99 -8.53 -23.04 3.40
C GLU A 99 -9.72 -22.26 3.97
N ASN A 100 -9.75 -20.97 3.69
CA ASN A 100 -10.72 -20.03 4.22
C ASN A 100 -11.19 -19.09 3.10
N ARG A 101 -12.11 -18.19 3.45
CA ARG A 101 -12.39 -17.04 2.57
C ARG A 101 -11.11 -16.21 2.42
N TYR A 102 -10.98 -15.53 1.29
CA TYR A 102 -9.91 -14.55 1.09
C TYR A 102 -9.82 -13.57 2.26
N LYS A 103 -8.58 -13.19 2.57
CA LYS A 103 -8.27 -12.03 3.40
C LYS A 103 -8.21 -10.81 2.49
N GLY A 104 -8.89 -9.74 2.86
CA GLY A 104 -8.82 -8.45 2.18
C GLY A 104 -8.46 -7.37 3.19
N ILE A 105 -7.47 -6.54 2.91
CA ILE A 105 -7.02 -5.48 3.82
C ILE A 105 -7.12 -4.17 3.06
N LEU A 106 -7.86 -3.19 3.60
CA LEU A 106 -8.01 -1.88 2.98
C LEU A 106 -6.66 -1.14 3.01
N VAL A 107 -6.28 -0.60 1.85
CA VAL A 107 -5.12 0.27 1.65
C VAL A 107 -5.62 1.71 1.73
N ILE A 108 -4.93 2.54 2.52
CA ILE A 108 -5.42 3.86 2.96
C ILE A 108 -4.59 5.04 2.45
N ASP A 109 -3.37 4.80 1.99
CA ASP A 109 -2.50 5.84 1.44
C ASP A 109 -1.50 5.28 0.41
N ASP A 110 -0.98 6.16 -0.44
CA ASP A 110 -0.10 5.81 -1.56
C ASP A 110 1.26 5.26 -1.10
N LYS A 111 1.81 5.75 0.02
CA LYS A 111 3.10 5.27 0.56
C LYS A 111 2.95 3.81 1.02
N TYR A 112 1.85 3.49 1.69
CA TYR A 112 1.50 2.13 2.07
C TYR A 112 1.25 1.27 0.83
N LEU A 113 0.60 1.80 -0.20
CA LEU A 113 0.35 1.10 -1.45
C LEU A 113 1.65 0.73 -2.19
N LEU A 114 2.62 1.63 -2.29
CA LEU A 114 3.94 1.34 -2.87
C LEU A 114 4.70 0.28 -2.07
N SER A 115 4.69 0.40 -0.74
CA SER A 115 5.34 -0.58 0.16
C SER A 115 4.69 -1.96 0.04
N LEU A 116 3.36 -2.00 -0.09
CA LEU A 116 2.60 -3.22 -0.34
C LEU A 116 2.96 -3.83 -1.70
N LEU A 117 3.10 -3.03 -2.76
CA LEU A 117 3.53 -3.52 -4.07
C LEU A 117 4.91 -4.19 -3.97
N ARG A 118 5.86 -3.55 -3.27
CA ARG A 118 7.18 -4.13 -2.98
C ARG A 118 7.06 -5.45 -2.23
N TYR A 119 6.26 -5.48 -1.17
CA TYR A 119 6.02 -6.69 -0.38
C TYR A 119 5.47 -7.85 -1.22
N VAL A 120 4.49 -7.57 -2.09
CA VAL A 120 3.90 -8.56 -2.99
C VAL A 120 4.95 -9.11 -3.97
N HIS A 121 5.80 -8.25 -4.52
CA HIS A 121 6.87 -8.69 -5.43
C HIS A 121 8.06 -9.37 -4.72
N GLN A 122 8.31 -9.03 -3.45
CA GLN A 122 9.34 -9.66 -2.61
C GLN A 122 8.95 -11.02 -2.04
N ASN A 123 7.68 -11.43 -2.14
CA ASN A 123 7.20 -12.70 -1.56
C ASN A 123 8.01 -13.94 -1.98
N PRO A 124 8.37 -14.12 -3.27
CA PRO A 124 9.23 -15.21 -3.73
C PRO A 124 10.63 -15.18 -3.11
N VAL A 125 11.21 -13.99 -2.97
CA VAL A 125 12.54 -13.80 -2.35
C VAL A 125 12.47 -14.10 -0.85
N ASN A 126 11.43 -13.61 -0.16
CA ASN A 126 11.20 -13.86 1.26
C ASN A 126 10.95 -15.36 1.56
N ALA A 127 10.38 -16.08 0.59
CA ALA A 127 10.19 -17.53 0.66
C ALA A 127 11.42 -18.33 0.20
N ASN A 128 12.55 -17.68 -0.11
CA ASN A 128 13.78 -18.27 -0.64
C ASN A 128 13.56 -19.10 -1.93
N ILE A 129 12.62 -18.68 -2.79
CA ILE A 129 12.36 -19.32 -4.10
C ILE A 129 13.32 -18.79 -5.17
N CYS A 130 13.74 -17.53 -5.06
CA CYS A 130 14.70 -16.88 -5.94
C CYS A 130 15.51 -15.84 -5.17
N GLU A 131 16.63 -15.38 -5.73
CA GLU A 131 17.49 -14.37 -5.08
C GLU A 131 16.99 -12.96 -5.36
N LYS A 132 16.47 -12.73 -6.57
CA LYS A 132 15.99 -11.42 -7.02
C LYS A 132 14.55 -11.46 -7.45
N ILE A 133 13.83 -10.35 -7.25
CA ILE A 133 12.41 -10.20 -7.64
C ILE A 133 12.22 -10.51 -9.14
N VAL A 134 13.11 -9.98 -9.98
CA VAL A 134 13.04 -10.10 -11.44
C VAL A 134 13.11 -11.55 -11.95
N GLU A 135 13.61 -12.49 -11.14
CA GLU A 135 13.73 -13.91 -11.50
C GLU A 135 12.39 -14.65 -11.42
N TYR A 136 11.43 -14.12 -10.63
CA TYR A 136 10.15 -14.80 -10.42
C TYR A 136 9.08 -14.36 -11.41
N ILE A 137 8.89 -15.19 -12.45
CA ILE A 137 8.00 -14.91 -13.58
C ILE A 137 6.49 -14.88 -13.24
N TRP A 138 6.09 -15.39 -12.08
CA TRP A 138 4.68 -15.44 -11.65
C TRP A 138 4.30 -14.24 -10.78
N SER A 139 4.92 -13.10 -11.04
CA SER A 139 4.62 -11.81 -10.41
C SER A 139 4.42 -10.74 -11.47
N SER A 140 3.75 -9.64 -11.12
CA SER A 140 3.59 -8.51 -12.03
C SER A 140 4.82 -7.61 -12.16
N ASP A 141 5.93 -7.84 -11.43
CA ASP A 141 7.14 -7.00 -11.47
C ASP A 141 7.67 -6.81 -12.90
N LYS A 142 7.71 -7.88 -13.70
CA LYS A 142 8.12 -7.84 -15.11
C LYS A 142 7.30 -6.83 -15.92
N CYS A 143 6.00 -6.69 -15.63
CA CYS A 143 5.12 -5.77 -16.36
C CYS A 143 5.50 -4.31 -16.11
N TYR A 144 5.88 -3.98 -14.87
CA TYR A 144 6.37 -2.66 -14.51
C TYR A 144 7.72 -2.34 -15.15
N ARG A 145 8.70 -3.25 -15.00
CA ARG A 145 10.06 -3.05 -15.55
C ARG A 145 10.08 -2.90 -17.06
N LYS A 146 9.17 -3.58 -17.77
CA LYS A 146 9.07 -3.54 -19.23
C LYS A 146 8.08 -2.49 -19.74
N ASN A 147 7.40 -1.76 -18.85
CA ASN A 147 6.28 -0.88 -19.19
C ASN A 147 5.27 -1.55 -20.14
N ASN A 148 4.93 -2.80 -19.83
CA ASN A 148 4.05 -3.62 -20.63
C ASN A 148 3.18 -4.46 -19.71
N ASN A 149 1.90 -4.12 -19.65
CA ASN A 149 0.94 -4.82 -18.81
C ASN A 149 0.54 -6.22 -19.32
N GLU A 150 0.84 -6.57 -20.57
CA GLU A 150 0.35 -7.79 -21.25
C GLU A 150 -1.18 -7.98 -21.13
N GLY A 151 -1.94 -6.90 -20.87
CA GLY A 151 -3.38 -6.97 -20.54
C GLY A 151 -3.71 -7.62 -19.18
N LYS A 152 -2.72 -7.83 -18.31
CA LYS A 152 -2.87 -8.57 -17.04
C LYS A 152 -2.95 -7.66 -15.81
N VAL A 153 -2.41 -6.45 -15.85
CA VAL A 153 -2.20 -5.59 -14.67
C VAL A 153 -2.24 -4.11 -15.05
N ASP A 154 -2.84 -3.28 -14.23
CA ASP A 154 -2.97 -1.83 -14.43
C ASP A 154 -1.78 -1.12 -13.78
N ILE A 155 -0.71 -0.92 -14.57
CA ILE A 155 0.56 -0.37 -14.09
C ILE A 155 0.59 1.16 -14.07
N ASP A 156 -0.27 1.82 -14.85
CA ASP A 156 -0.16 3.25 -15.12
C ASP A 156 -0.37 4.09 -13.86
N PHE A 157 -1.43 3.78 -13.09
CA PHE A 157 -1.70 4.45 -11.82
C PHE A 157 -0.49 4.36 -10.88
N MET A 158 0.01 3.14 -10.68
CA MET A 158 1.12 2.87 -9.78
C MET A 158 2.43 3.53 -10.22
N LEU A 159 2.73 3.54 -11.52
CA LEU A 159 3.90 4.23 -12.06
C LEU A 159 3.76 5.75 -11.91
N ASN A 160 2.55 6.30 -12.07
CA ASN A 160 2.32 7.74 -11.93
C ASN A 160 2.49 8.24 -10.48
N ILE A 161 2.40 7.36 -9.47
CA ILE A 161 2.77 7.72 -8.08
C ILE A 161 4.28 8.06 -7.99
N PHE A 162 5.13 7.44 -8.81
CA PHE A 162 6.57 7.72 -8.83
C PHE A 162 6.90 8.99 -9.63
N SER A 163 6.32 9.13 -10.82
CA SER A 163 6.52 10.29 -11.70
C SER A 163 5.48 10.31 -12.81
N GLU A 164 5.07 11.50 -13.26
CA GLU A 164 4.26 11.67 -14.48
C GLU A 164 5.07 11.36 -15.75
N ASN A 165 6.39 11.52 -15.71
CA ASN A 165 7.27 11.11 -16.80
C ASN A 165 7.47 9.59 -16.74
N ARG A 166 7.01 8.88 -17.77
CA ARG A 166 7.04 7.42 -17.80
C ARG A 166 8.45 6.83 -17.69
N ILE A 167 9.46 7.46 -18.29
CA ILE A 167 10.85 6.98 -18.23
C ILE A 167 11.37 7.10 -16.79
N ASP A 168 11.15 8.25 -16.16
CA ASP A 168 11.57 8.49 -14.78
C ASP A 168 10.81 7.59 -13.80
N ALA A 169 9.51 7.36 -14.03
CA ALA A 169 8.67 6.48 -13.24
C ALA A 169 9.19 5.04 -13.24
N ILE A 170 9.55 4.50 -14.40
CA ILE A 170 10.09 3.13 -14.52
C ILE A 170 11.43 3.04 -13.79
N LYS A 171 12.31 4.04 -13.96
CA LYS A 171 13.60 4.08 -13.28
C LYS A 171 13.42 4.13 -11.76
N ALA A 172 12.58 5.02 -11.27
CA ALA A 172 12.27 5.14 -9.85
C ALA A 172 11.62 3.86 -9.29
N TYR A 173 10.75 3.20 -10.06
CA TYR A 173 10.20 1.90 -9.71
C TYR A 173 11.28 0.82 -9.58
N MET A 174 12.22 0.74 -10.54
CA MET A 174 13.31 -0.23 -10.49
C MET A 174 14.23 0.01 -9.29
N ASP A 175 14.65 1.27 -9.09
CA ASP A 175 15.46 1.67 -7.93
C ASP A 175 14.74 1.33 -6.61
N PHE A 176 13.43 1.58 -6.56
CA PHE A 176 12.59 1.21 -5.42
C PHE A 176 12.53 -0.31 -5.21
N MET A 177 12.33 -1.12 -6.25
CA MET A 177 12.24 -2.58 -6.09
C MET A 177 13.58 -3.24 -5.77
N ASP A 178 14.69 -2.69 -6.29
CA ASP A 178 16.03 -3.26 -6.16
C ASP A 178 16.79 -2.78 -4.92
N GLU A 179 16.22 -1.82 -4.17
CA GLU A 179 16.75 -1.40 -2.87
C GLU A 179 16.76 -2.56 -1.87
N ASN A 180 17.86 -2.71 -1.13
CA ASN A 180 18.09 -3.74 -0.11
C ASN A 180 17.27 -3.53 1.19
N LYS A 181 15.98 -3.22 1.03
CA LYS A 181 15.02 -3.07 2.12
C LYS A 181 14.01 -4.19 2.02
N LYS A 182 13.94 -5.02 3.06
CA LYS A 182 12.89 -6.02 3.23
C LYS A 182 11.73 -5.41 3.97
N GLU A 183 10.55 -5.51 3.38
CA GLU A 183 9.31 -5.10 4.02
C GLU A 183 8.96 -6.08 5.16
N ASP A 184 8.47 -5.56 6.29
CA ASP A 184 8.15 -6.37 7.48
C ASP A 184 6.91 -7.23 7.20
N ILE A 185 7.04 -8.55 7.07
CA ILE A 185 5.91 -9.46 6.74
C ILE A 185 4.73 -9.30 7.71
N SER A 186 5.02 -9.09 9.00
CA SER A 186 3.98 -8.96 10.04
C SER A 186 3.03 -7.80 9.74
N ALA A 187 3.54 -6.80 9.03
CA ALA A 187 2.77 -5.67 8.57
C ALA A 187 1.57 -6.07 7.72
N PHE A 188 1.84 -6.82 6.65
CA PHE A 188 0.85 -7.07 5.62
C PHE A 188 0.00 -8.30 5.95
N GLU A 189 0.49 -9.22 6.79
CA GLU A 189 -0.19 -10.50 7.04
C GLU A 189 -0.86 -10.64 8.41
N GLN A 190 -0.52 -9.87 9.45
CA GLN A 190 -1.09 -10.04 10.80
C GLN A 190 -2.25 -9.09 11.11
N VAL A 191 -2.96 -8.63 10.08
CA VAL A 191 -4.09 -7.69 10.23
C VAL A 191 -5.41 -8.41 10.46
N ASP A 192 -6.15 -8.04 11.50
CA ASP A 192 -7.50 -8.53 11.72
C ASP A 192 -8.51 -7.79 10.83
N ILE A 193 -9.09 -8.52 9.87
CA ILE A 193 -10.40 -8.23 9.24
C ILE A 193 -10.40 -7.22 8.05
N ILE A 194 -11.32 -7.48 7.12
CA ILE A 194 -11.66 -6.65 5.94
C ILE A 194 -12.39 -5.36 6.36
N GLY A 195 -11.92 -4.22 5.86
CA GLY A 195 -12.62 -2.93 5.97
C GLY A 195 -12.31 -2.11 7.22
N LYS A 196 -11.40 -2.54 8.11
CA LYS A 196 -10.84 -1.64 9.13
C LYS A 196 -9.51 -1.09 8.66
N VAL A 197 -9.40 0.25 8.70
CA VAL A 197 -8.12 0.96 8.68
C VAL A 197 -7.22 0.28 9.69
N ASN A 198 -6.05 -0.15 9.25
CA ASN A 198 -5.10 -0.83 10.09
C ASN A 198 -4.43 0.20 11.01
N THR A 199 -5.13 0.68 12.04
CA THR A 199 -4.68 1.79 12.88
C THR A 199 -3.36 1.50 13.59
N VAL A 200 -3.12 0.24 13.98
CA VAL A 200 -1.85 -0.20 14.59
C VAL A 200 -0.70 -0.18 13.60
N MET A 201 -0.95 -0.57 12.35
CA MET A 201 0.06 -0.47 11.29
C MET A 201 0.26 0.93 10.74
N LEU A 202 -0.81 1.70 10.60
CA LEU A 202 -0.74 3.10 10.23
C LEU A 202 0.13 3.81 11.26
N ASP A 203 -0.07 3.52 12.55
CA ASP A 203 0.83 3.98 13.60
C ASP A 203 2.26 3.47 13.43
N LYS A 204 2.49 2.18 13.15
CA LYS A 204 3.84 1.61 13.01
C LYS A 204 4.59 2.10 11.74
N TYR A 205 3.87 2.30 10.63
CA TYR A 205 4.39 2.77 9.33
C TYR A 205 4.53 4.29 9.27
N LEU A 206 3.59 5.06 9.83
CA LEU A 206 3.76 6.52 9.97
C LEU A 206 4.83 6.86 11.02
N LYS A 207 5.06 6.03 12.04
CA LYS A 207 6.11 6.26 13.05
C LYS A 207 7.52 5.93 12.56
N LYS A 208 7.70 5.13 11.49
CA LYS A 208 9.02 4.95 10.88
C LYS A 208 9.28 6.07 9.86
N GLU A 209 10.08 7.04 10.32
CA GLU A 209 10.57 8.24 9.62
C GLU A 209 9.65 9.47 9.53
N LYS A 210 8.76 9.70 10.51
CA LYS A 210 8.27 11.07 10.73
C LYS A 210 9.28 11.80 11.61
N LYS A 211 9.98 12.81 11.07
CA LYS A 211 10.70 13.77 11.95
C LYS A 211 9.69 14.29 12.97
N SER A 212 10.02 14.22 14.26
CA SER A 212 9.15 14.78 15.29
C SER A 212 8.99 16.28 15.04
N LEU A 213 7.89 16.88 15.50
CA LEU A 213 7.74 18.34 15.39
C LEU A 213 8.94 19.08 16.01
N ASP A 214 9.50 18.57 17.10
CA ASP A 214 10.71 19.13 17.70
C ASP A 214 11.94 18.97 16.81
N GLN A 215 12.08 17.85 16.09
CA GLN A 215 13.16 17.66 15.12
C GLN A 215 13.02 18.61 13.93
N ILE A 216 11.81 18.78 13.38
CA ILE A 216 11.53 19.75 12.31
C ILE A 216 11.85 21.17 12.79
N LEU A 217 11.44 21.52 14.01
CA LEU A 217 11.71 22.84 14.58
C LEU A 217 13.22 23.06 14.81
N ARG A 218 13.97 22.04 15.24
CA ARG A 218 15.43 22.11 15.38
C ARG A 218 16.12 22.32 14.04
N ASP A 219 15.67 21.60 13.00
CA ASP A 219 16.22 21.72 11.65
C ASP A 219 15.97 23.12 11.06
N VAL A 220 14.84 23.74 11.36
CA VAL A 220 14.51 25.11 10.90
C VAL A 220 15.23 26.18 11.71
N THR A 221 15.37 26.00 13.01
CA THR A 221 15.93 27.05 13.89
C THR A 221 17.45 27.07 13.91
N LEU A 222 18.10 25.89 13.81
CA LEU A 222 19.57 25.68 13.85
C LEU A 222 20.28 26.17 15.13
N GLU A 223 19.63 27.00 15.95
CA GLU A 223 20.11 27.55 17.22
C GLU A 223 19.17 27.21 18.38
N GLU A 224 19.71 26.68 19.48
CA GLU A 224 18.88 26.25 20.62
C GLU A 224 18.17 27.38 21.36
N LYS A 225 18.72 28.59 21.27
CA LYS A 225 18.08 29.78 21.81
C LYS A 225 16.77 30.08 21.07
N ILE A 226 16.78 30.02 19.74
CA ILE A 226 15.60 30.28 18.90
C ILE A 226 14.57 29.16 19.08
N PHE A 227 15.02 27.90 19.13
CA PHE A 227 14.17 26.75 19.44
C PHE A 227 13.39 26.97 20.76
N SER A 228 14.11 27.30 21.84
CA SER A 228 13.53 27.49 23.17
C SER A 228 12.55 28.66 23.21
N GLU A 229 12.87 29.77 22.54
CA GLU A 229 11.99 30.94 22.47
C GLU A 229 10.69 30.65 21.69
N ILE A 230 10.76 29.88 20.61
CA ILE A 230 9.58 29.46 19.85
C ILE A 230 8.73 28.49 20.68
N LYS A 231 9.36 27.53 21.34
CA LYS A 231 8.67 26.54 22.18
C LYS A 231 7.91 27.17 23.34
N ALA A 232 8.50 28.20 23.94
CA ALA A 232 7.88 29.00 25.00
C ALA A 232 6.76 29.94 24.52
N GLY A 233 6.41 29.93 23.22
CA GLY A 233 5.35 30.77 22.67
C GLY A 233 5.73 32.25 22.54
N CYS A 234 7.03 32.58 22.49
CA CYS A 234 7.50 33.95 22.44
C CYS A 234 7.01 34.68 21.18
N ARG A 235 6.59 35.94 21.30
CA ARG A 235 5.96 36.73 20.21
C ARG A 235 6.91 37.73 19.54
N LYS A 236 8.22 37.54 19.67
CA LYS A 236 9.23 38.42 19.07
C LYS A 236 9.16 38.37 17.54
N ARG A 237 9.26 39.54 16.90
CA ARG A 237 9.05 39.70 15.45
C ARG A 237 9.99 38.85 14.59
N TYR A 238 11.27 38.72 14.98
CA TYR A 238 12.26 37.94 14.23
C TYR A 238 11.98 36.43 14.23
N LEU A 239 11.17 35.91 15.15
CA LEU A 239 10.79 34.48 15.18
C LEU A 239 9.77 34.13 14.10
N SER A 240 9.17 35.12 13.43
CA SER A 240 8.05 34.91 12.52
C SER A 240 8.44 34.10 11.28
N CYS A 241 9.66 34.30 10.74
CA CYS A 241 10.15 33.54 9.59
C CYS A 241 10.33 32.06 9.95
N TYR A 242 11.02 31.77 11.05
CA TYR A 242 11.22 30.40 11.55
C TYR A 242 9.91 29.69 11.86
N LYS A 243 8.93 30.37 12.47
CA LYS A 243 7.61 29.78 12.74
C LYS A 243 6.86 29.44 11.45
N LYS A 244 6.94 30.30 10.44
CA LYS A 244 6.30 30.07 9.15
C LYS A 244 6.91 28.86 8.44
N GLU A 245 8.24 28.81 8.34
CA GLU A 245 8.96 27.71 7.72
C GLU A 245 8.73 26.37 8.45
N PHE A 246 8.74 26.38 9.79
CA PHE A 246 8.37 25.23 10.62
C PHE A 246 6.95 24.74 10.33
N VAL A 247 5.96 25.63 10.29
CA VAL A 247 4.55 25.28 10.01
C VAL A 247 4.41 24.66 8.61
N GLU A 248 5.08 25.21 7.61
CA GLU A 248 5.08 24.68 6.24
C GLU A 248 5.70 23.27 6.16
N GLN A 249 6.85 23.05 6.80
CA GLN A 249 7.50 21.74 6.84
C GLN A 249 6.68 20.71 7.64
N ALA A 250 6.07 21.13 8.75
CA ALA A 250 5.23 20.26 9.57
C ALA A 250 3.97 19.80 8.83
N ILE A 251 3.34 20.67 8.04
CA ILE A 251 2.19 20.30 7.20
C ILE A 251 2.58 19.38 6.05
N LYS A 252 3.71 19.64 5.38
CA LYS A 252 4.27 18.72 4.37
C LYS A 252 4.57 17.34 4.93
N THR A 253 4.77 17.25 6.24
CA THR A 253 5.01 15.99 6.97
C THR A 253 3.70 15.42 7.56
N ASN A 254 2.51 15.87 7.15
CA ASN A 254 1.20 15.40 7.64
C ASN A 254 0.98 15.58 9.16
N TYR A 255 1.39 16.70 9.76
CA TYR A 255 0.88 17.10 11.08
C TYR A 255 -0.33 18.02 10.95
N THR A 256 -1.30 17.87 11.85
CA THR A 256 -2.48 18.72 11.93
C THR A 256 -2.14 20.09 12.51
N MET A 257 -2.92 21.12 12.16
CA MET A 257 -2.75 22.48 12.70
C MET A 257 -2.83 22.52 14.23
N LYS A 258 -3.64 21.63 14.81
CA LYS A 258 -3.76 21.47 16.26
C LYS A 258 -2.46 20.95 16.87
N GLU A 259 -1.90 19.85 16.35
CA GLU A 259 -0.63 19.29 16.82
C GLU A 259 0.53 20.30 16.67
N ILE A 260 0.56 21.06 15.58
CA ILE A 260 1.56 22.10 15.33
C ILE A 260 1.40 23.24 16.34
N GLY A 261 0.18 23.73 16.57
CA GLY A 261 -0.11 24.81 17.51
C GLY A 261 0.26 24.43 18.94
N GLU A 262 -0.13 23.23 19.38
CA GLU A 262 0.25 22.67 20.68
C GLU A 262 1.76 22.56 20.83
N ASN A 263 2.48 22.23 19.75
CA ASN A 263 3.93 22.10 19.79
C ASN A 263 4.67 23.44 19.99
N ILE A 264 4.18 24.56 19.46
CA ILE A 264 4.85 25.87 19.61
C ILE A 264 4.05 26.87 20.47
N SER A 265 3.15 26.35 21.31
CA SER A 265 2.36 27.12 22.27
C SER A 265 1.53 28.26 21.61
N ILE A 266 0.87 27.97 20.48
CA ILE A 266 -0.05 28.90 19.80
C ILE A 266 -1.37 28.20 19.43
N SER A 267 -2.41 28.97 19.10
CA SER A 267 -3.67 28.39 18.63
C SER A 267 -3.57 27.87 17.19
N ASP A 268 -4.36 26.85 16.88
CA ASP A 268 -4.61 26.35 15.53
C ASP A 268 -5.05 27.44 14.54
N ALA A 269 -5.88 28.39 14.99
CA ALA A 269 -6.26 29.56 14.20
C ALA A 269 -5.06 30.48 13.84
N ALA A 270 -4.05 30.55 14.70
CA ALA A 270 -2.82 31.30 14.42
C ALA A 270 -1.94 30.55 13.40
N VAL A 271 -1.88 29.22 13.47
CA VAL A 271 -1.20 28.36 12.49
C VAL A 271 -1.83 28.54 11.10
N PHE A 272 -3.17 28.52 11.01
CA PHE A 272 -3.90 28.74 9.76
C PHE A 272 -3.60 30.11 9.12
N LYS A 273 -3.50 31.18 9.93
CA LYS A 273 -3.16 32.53 9.45
C LYS A 273 -1.74 32.65 8.92
N MET A 274 -0.79 31.83 9.38
CA MET A 274 0.59 31.85 8.90
C MET A 274 0.74 31.27 7.49
N LEU A 275 -0.14 30.34 7.11
CA LEU A 275 -0.14 29.70 5.78
C LEU A 275 -0.80 30.56 4.70
N ASN A 276 -1.85 31.29 5.07
CA ASN A 276 -2.68 32.05 4.13
C ASN A 276 -2.27 33.53 4.02
N LYS A 277 -1.09 33.91 4.51
CA LYS A 277 -0.64 35.30 4.54
C LYS A 277 0.01 35.80 3.24
N ASP A 278 0.24 34.91 2.27
CA ASP A 278 0.87 35.22 0.98
C ASP A 278 -0.14 35.27 -0.20
N SER A 279 -1.42 34.96 0.03
CA SER A 279 -2.49 35.01 -0.99
C SER A 279 -3.27 36.32 -1.01
N LEU A 280 -2.84 37.31 -0.21
CA LEU A 280 -3.40 38.66 -0.13
C LEU A 280 -2.26 39.70 -0.06
N SER A 281 -1.42 39.73 -1.10
CA SER A 281 -0.52 40.85 -1.40
C SER A 281 -0.33 40.99 -2.90
#